data_AF-M6RYM9-F1
#
_entry.id   AF-M6RYM9-F1
#
_cell.length_a   1.000
_cell.length_b   1.000
_cell.length_c   1.000
_cell.angle_alpha   90.00
_cell.angle_beta   90.00
_cell.angle_gamma   90.00
#
_symmetry.space_group_name_H-M   'P 1'
#
loop_
_entity.id
_entity.type
_entity.pdbx_description
1 polymer ?
#
loop_
_entity_poly.entity_id
_entity_poly.type
_entity_poly.pdbx_seq_one_letter_code
_entity_poly.pdbx_strand_id
1 'polypeptide(L)'
;MKLLFSLLHKEFLLLGKAINGILSVLVLITSIVFIFNYALEQTGRLDRQTLIGIKWSVLFLTSYVFIGQSAWEERESGGGRISSLFLPVWMRFLSKSLVVFIGLSIAAIYLMILLSVFFRLSLWVGKIYL
;
A
#
# COMPACT_ATOMS: atom_id res chain seq x y z
N MET A 1 21.97 -7.97 -15.94
CA MET A 1 20.89 -8.57 -15.14
C MET A 1 21.21 -8.67 -13.64
N LYS A 2 22.39 -9.21 -13.24
CA LYS A 2 22.79 -9.31 -11.81
C LYS A 2 22.70 -7.98 -11.03
N LEU A 3 23.09 -6.87 -11.65
CA LEU A 3 23.04 -5.53 -11.05
C LEU A 3 21.61 -5.08 -10.71
N LEU A 4 20.66 -5.34 -11.62
CA LEU A 4 19.26 -4.95 -11.44
C LEU A 4 18.60 -5.78 -10.33
N PHE A 5 18.94 -7.08 -10.25
CA PHE A 5 18.46 -7.93 -9.16
C PHE A 5 19.02 -7.50 -7.80
N SER A 6 20.32 -7.14 -7.74
CA SER A 6 20.94 -6.60 -6.53
C SER A 6 20.29 -5.27 -6.11
N LEU A 7 19.93 -4.42 -7.07
CA LEU A 7 19.21 -3.17 -6.80
C LEU A 7 17.80 -3.41 -6.26
N LEU A 8 17.05 -4.31 -6.90
CA LEU A 8 15.73 -4.69 -6.41
C LEU A 8 15.82 -5.26 -4.99
N HIS A 9 16.80 -6.13 -4.72
CA HIS A 9 17.00 -6.68 -3.38
C HIS A 9 17.32 -5.59 -2.34
N LYS A 10 18.19 -4.64 -2.67
CA LYS A 10 18.46 -3.46 -1.83
C LYS A 10 17.17 -2.67 -1.54
N GLU A 11 16.39 -2.34 -2.57
CA GLU A 11 15.14 -1.58 -2.41
C GLU A 11 14.09 -2.35 -1.58
N PHE A 12 14.00 -3.67 -1.74
CA PHE A 12 13.18 -4.53 -0.89
C PHE A 12 13.63 -4.54 0.57
N LEU A 13 14.93 -4.57 0.82
CA LEU A 13 15.47 -4.51 2.18
C LEU A 13 15.21 -3.15 2.83
N LEU A 14 15.30 -2.05 2.07
CA LEU A 14 14.96 -0.71 2.58
C LEU A 14 13.48 -0.62 2.94
N LEU A 15 12.59 -1.14 2.10
CA LEU A 15 11.17 -1.24 2.42
C LEU A 15 10.89 -2.18 3.60
N GLY A 16 11.64 -3.28 3.71
CA GLY A 16 11.54 -4.23 4.82
C GLY A 16 12.05 -3.68 6.15
N LYS A 17 13.04 -2.79 6.15
CA LYS A 17 13.48 -2.05 7.35
C LYS A 17 12.42 -1.06 7.82
N ALA A 18 11.63 -0.51 6.91
CA ALA A 18 10.47 0.32 7.21
C ALA A 18 9.27 -0.49 7.74
N ILE A 19 9.48 -1.38 8.72
CA ILE A 19 8.45 -2.18 9.39
C ILE A 19 7.34 -1.26 9.93
N ASN A 20 7.73 -0.12 10.50
CA ASN A 20 6.79 0.90 10.98
C ASN A 20 5.93 1.46 9.85
N GLY A 21 6.50 1.66 8.67
CA GLY A 21 5.79 2.06 7.46
C GLY A 21 4.78 1.01 7.00
N ILE A 22 5.17 -0.27 6.97
CA ILE A 22 4.28 -1.38 6.58
C ILE A 22 3.14 -1.54 7.59
N LEU A 23 3.43 -1.51 8.88
CA LEU A 23 2.41 -1.55 9.93
C LEU A 23 1.46 -0.36 9.85
N SER A 24 1.99 0.84 9.61
CA SER A 24 1.17 2.04 9.40
C SER A 24 0.23 1.88 8.22
N VAL A 25 0.68 1.31 7.10
CA VAL A 25 -0.17 1.00 5.94
C VAL A 25 -1.27 0.00 6.30
N LEU A 26 -0.93 -1.09 7.00
CA LEU A 26 -1.93 -2.09 7.41
C LEU A 26 -3.01 -1.47 8.32
N VAL A 27 -2.59 -0.68 9.31
CA VAL A 27 -3.51 0.01 10.24
C VAL A 27 -4.36 1.05 9.49
N LEU A 28 -3.77 1.77 8.53
CA LEU A 28 -4.47 2.76 7.72
C LEU A 28 -5.55 2.10 6.84
N ILE A 29 -5.19 1.03 6.13
CA ILE A 29 -6.12 0.30 5.26
C ILE A 29 -7.27 -0.28 6.07
N THR A 30 -6.97 -0.94 7.20
CA THR A 30 -7.99 -1.52 8.07
C THR A 30 -8.90 -0.45 8.65
N SER A 31 -8.35 0.66 9.14
CA SER A 31 -9.13 1.77 9.71
C SER A 31 -10.08 2.38 8.68
N ILE A 32 -9.63 2.62 7.45
CA ILE A 32 -10.49 3.11 6.37
C ILE A 32 -11.64 2.13 6.12
N VAL A 33 -11.35 0.83 5.98
CA VAL A 33 -12.39 -0.18 5.75
C VAL A 33 -13.40 -0.22 6.90
N PHE A 34 -12.94 -0.15 8.16
CA PHE A 34 -13.82 -0.13 9.34
C PHE A 34 -14.73 1.09 9.38
N ILE A 35 -14.21 2.29 9.08
CA ILE A 35 -15.02 3.52 9.04
C ILE A 35 -16.14 3.39 8.00
N PHE A 36 -15.83 2.87 6.81
CA PHE A 36 -16.85 2.68 5.78
C PHE A 36 -17.81 1.54 6.07
N ASN A 37 -17.38 0.49 6.77
CA ASN A 37 -18.29 -0.55 7.25
C ASN A 37 -19.30 0.02 8.26
N TYR A 38 -18.83 0.82 9.23
CA TYR A 38 -19.71 1.51 10.17
C TYR A 38 -20.69 2.45 9.45
N ALA A 39 -20.23 3.24 8.48
CA ALA A 39 -21.10 4.10 7.69
C ALA A 39 -22.17 3.30 6.91
N LEU A 40 -21.81 2.11 6.40
CA LEU A 40 -22.74 1.21 5.74
C LEU A 40 -23.78 0.66 6.70
N GLU A 41 -23.40 0.26 7.91
CA GLU A 41 -24.33 -0.23 8.94
C GLU A 41 -25.37 0.84 9.32
N GLN A 42 -24.99 2.13 9.32
CA GLN A 42 -25.90 3.24 9.62
C GLN A 42 -26.80 3.63 8.45
N THR A 43 -26.30 3.60 7.22
CA THR A 43 -27.03 4.09 6.02
C THR A 43 -27.72 2.98 5.22
N GLY A 44 -27.34 1.72 5.46
CA GLY A 44 -27.86 0.52 4.78
C GLY A 44 -27.47 0.41 3.30
N ARG A 45 -26.69 1.35 2.74
CA ARG A 45 -26.36 1.42 1.31
C ARG A 45 -24.96 1.98 1.11
N LEU A 46 -24.16 1.33 0.26
CA LEU A 46 -22.92 1.92 -0.26
C LEU A 46 -23.01 1.98 -1.78
N ASP A 47 -22.82 3.18 -2.34
CA ASP A 47 -22.76 3.32 -3.79
C ASP A 47 -21.46 2.74 -4.36
N ARG A 48 -21.52 2.27 -5.61
CA ARG A 48 -20.37 1.72 -6.32
C ARG A 48 -19.27 2.76 -6.52
N GLN A 49 -19.63 4.04 -6.70
CA GLN A 49 -18.65 5.11 -6.84
C GLN A 49 -17.84 5.28 -5.56
N THR A 50 -18.47 5.14 -4.39
CA THR A 50 -17.80 5.19 -3.09
C THR A 50 -16.78 4.06 -2.94
N LEU A 51 -17.12 2.82 -3.32
CA LEU A 51 -16.17 1.70 -3.30
C LEU A 51 -14.95 1.94 -4.21
N ILE A 52 -15.18 2.47 -5.41
CA ILE A 52 -14.11 2.83 -6.35
C ILE A 52 -13.24 3.93 -5.75
N GLY A 53 -13.85 4.94 -5.13
CA GLY A 53 -13.16 6.03 -4.43
C GLY A 53 -12.26 5.52 -3.31
N ILE A 54 -12.78 4.65 -2.42
CA ILE A 54 -12.00 4.02 -1.34
C ILE A 54 -10.79 3.30 -1.90
N LYS A 55 -10.98 2.50 -2.95
CA LYS A 55 -9.89 1.75 -3.59
C LYS A 55 -8.76 2.67 -4.05
N TRP A 56 -9.08 3.73 -4.78
CA TRP A 56 -8.07 4.64 -5.30
C TRP A 56 -7.42 5.50 -4.22
N SER A 57 -8.20 5.99 -3.25
CA SER A 57 -7.67 6.77 -2.11
C SER A 57 -6.68 5.94 -1.29
N VAL A 58 -7.02 4.69 -0.99
CA VAL A 58 -6.13 3.78 -0.25
C VAL A 58 -4.83 3.53 -1.02
N LEU A 59 -4.92 3.25 -2.32
CA LEU A 59 -3.73 3.02 -3.15
C LEU A 59 -2.85 4.26 -3.23
N PHE A 60 -3.45 5.45 -3.36
CA PHE A 60 -2.73 6.71 -3.42
C PHE A 60 -2.00 7.00 -2.10
N LEU A 61 -2.69 6.88 -0.96
CA LEU A 61 -2.09 7.06 0.37
C LEU A 61 -0.96 6.06 0.62
N THR A 62 -1.19 4.79 0.26
CA THR A 62 -0.18 3.73 0.40
C THR A 62 1.06 4.01 -0.45
N SER A 63 0.87 4.54 -1.67
CA SER A 63 1.99 4.91 -2.55
C SER A 63 2.85 6.02 -1.92
N TYR A 64 2.21 7.02 -1.32
CA TYR A 64 2.90 8.10 -0.64
C TYR A 64 3.72 7.59 0.55
N VAL A 65 3.13 6.71 1.37
CA VAL A 65 3.83 6.10 2.50
C VAL A 65 5.03 5.27 2.04
N PHE A 66 4.87 4.39 1.05
CA PHE A 66 5.99 3.57 0.55
C PHE A 66 7.14 4.41 -0.02
N ILE A 67 6.83 5.45 -0.80
CA ILE A 67 7.83 6.35 -1.36
C ILE A 67 8.53 7.11 -0.23
N GLY A 68 7.77 7.67 0.72
CA GLY A 68 8.31 8.44 1.85
C GLY A 68 9.23 7.61 2.74
N GLN A 69 8.80 6.41 3.12
CA GLN A 69 9.57 5.49 3.97
C GLN A 69 10.83 5.00 3.27
N SER A 70 10.72 4.56 2.01
CA SER A 70 11.89 4.15 1.22
C SER A 70 12.89 5.29 1.02
N ALA A 71 12.42 6.52 0.79
CA ALA A 71 13.30 7.69 0.66
C ALA A 71 13.96 8.09 1.99
N TRP A 72 13.26 7.93 3.12
CA TRP A 72 13.82 8.20 4.44
C TRP A 72 14.92 7.20 4.79
N GLU A 73 14.66 5.90 4.65
CA GLU A 73 15.64 4.82 4.89
C GLU A 73 16.87 4.94 3.99
N GLU A 74 16.67 5.34 2.73
CA GLU A 74 17.76 5.55 1.78
C GLU A 74 18.66 6.75 2.14
N ARG A 75 18.08 7.78 2.78
CA ARG A 75 18.84 8.92 3.31
C ARG A 75 19.61 8.53 4.57
N GLU A 76 18.96 7.86 5.51
CA GLU A 76 19.54 7.48 6.80
C GLU A 76 20.68 6.48 6.63
N SER A 77 20.53 5.52 5.72
CA SER A 77 21.58 4.54 5.39
C SER A 77 22.75 5.11 4.57
N GLY A 78 22.66 6.35 4.10
CA GLY A 78 23.60 6.93 3.13
C GLY A 78 23.60 6.24 1.75
N GLY A 79 22.73 5.25 1.55
CA GLY A 79 22.67 4.41 0.34
C GLY A 79 22.33 5.20 -0.92
N GLY A 80 21.59 6.31 -0.78
CA GLY A 80 21.28 7.20 -1.91
C GLY A 80 22.53 7.90 -2.48
N ARG A 81 23.47 8.27 -1.61
CA ARG A 81 24.71 8.96 -2.01
C ARG A 81 25.69 8.00 -2.67
N ILE A 82 25.86 6.81 -2.10
CA ILE A 82 26.72 5.76 -2.65
C ILE A 82 26.18 5.28 -4.00
N SER A 83 24.88 4.96 -4.09
CA SER A 83 24.28 4.51 -5.34
C SER A 83 24.34 5.58 -6.44
N SER A 84 24.32 6.87 -6.09
CA SER A 84 24.42 7.95 -7.06
C SER A 84 25.78 8.06 -7.75
N LEU A 85 26.85 7.58 -7.11
CA LEU A 85 28.21 7.60 -7.63
C LEU A 85 28.47 6.49 -8.66
N PHE A 86 27.75 5.37 -8.55
CA PHE A 86 28.01 4.16 -9.35
C PHE A 86 26.88 3.80 -10.31
N LEU A 87 25.67 4.39 -10.17
CA LEU A 87 24.50 3.98 -10.94
C LEU A 87 23.80 5.15 -11.65
N PRO A 88 23.40 4.95 -12.93
CA PRO A 88 22.65 5.94 -13.66
C PRO A 88 21.26 6.17 -13.04
N VAL A 89 20.75 7.39 -13.18
CA VAL A 89 19.48 7.83 -12.57
C VAL A 89 18.31 6.95 -12.98
N TRP A 90 18.25 6.56 -14.25
CA TRP A 90 17.15 5.76 -14.79
C TRP A 90 17.05 4.37 -14.14
N MET A 91 18.18 3.72 -13.83
CA MET A 91 18.19 2.40 -13.17
C MET A 91 17.69 2.50 -11.73
N ARG A 92 18.09 3.54 -11.02
CA ARG A 92 17.64 3.80 -9.65
C ARG A 92 16.14 4.07 -9.61
N PHE A 93 15.66 4.91 -10.53
CA PHE A 93 14.24 5.19 -10.68
C PHE A 93 13.44 3.92 -10.99
N LEU A 94 13.85 3.15 -12.01
CA LEU A 94 13.15 1.93 -12.41
C LEU A 94 13.08 0.91 -11.28
N SER A 95 14.19 0.68 -10.57
CA SER A 95 14.23 -0.24 -9.43
C SER A 95 13.23 0.18 -8.34
N LYS A 96 13.22 1.47 -7.99
CA LYS A 96 12.35 2.00 -6.95
C LYS A 96 10.87 1.91 -7.34
N SER A 97 10.55 2.27 -8.59
CA SER A 97 9.20 2.14 -9.13
C SER A 97 8.70 0.70 -9.12
N LEU A 98 9.55 -0.28 -9.46
CA LEU A 98 9.17 -1.69 -9.44
C LEU A 98 8.85 -2.19 -8.03
N VAL A 99 9.65 -1.84 -7.03
CA VAL A 99 9.38 -2.30 -5.66
C VAL A 99 8.12 -1.62 -5.10
N VAL A 100 7.92 -0.32 -5.36
CA VAL A 100 6.68 0.38 -4.98
C VAL A 100 5.47 -0.25 -5.68
N PHE A 101 5.58 -0.63 -6.96
CA PHE A 101 4.51 -1.30 -7.70
C PHE A 101 4.14 -2.65 -7.08
N ILE A 102 5.13 -3.45 -6.67
CA ILE A 102 4.88 -4.73 -5.99
C ILE A 102 4.18 -4.49 -4.63
N GLY A 103 4.67 -3.52 -3.85
CA GLY A 103 4.04 -3.14 -2.57
C GLY A 103 2.59 -2.70 -2.75
N LEU A 104 2.31 -1.88 -3.76
CA LEU A 104 0.96 -1.44 -4.11
C LEU A 104 0.06 -2.58 -4.56
N SER A 105 0.60 -3.55 -5.30
CA SER A 105 -0.14 -4.73 -5.72
C SER A 105 -0.56 -5.58 -4.52
N ILE A 106 0.34 -5.76 -3.55
CA ILE A 106 0.05 -6.47 -2.30
C ILE A 106 -1.02 -5.71 -1.49
N ALA A 107 -0.88 -4.39 -1.35
CA ALA A 107 -1.86 -3.56 -0.65
C ALA A 107 -3.24 -3.60 -1.35
N ALA A 108 -3.28 -3.62 -2.68
CA ALA A 108 -4.51 -3.75 -3.46
C ALA A 108 -5.20 -5.09 -3.17
N ILE A 109 -4.44 -6.19 -3.17
CA ILE A 109 -4.97 -7.53 -2.85
C ILE A 109 -5.50 -7.56 -1.42
N TYR A 110 -4.74 -7.03 -0.46
CA TYR A 110 -5.16 -6.96 0.94
C TYR A 110 -6.46 -6.15 1.12
N LEU A 111 -6.56 -4.99 0.47
CA LEU A 111 -7.78 -4.19 0.47
C LEU A 111 -8.95 -4.95 -0.16
N MET A 112 -8.76 -5.62 -1.28
CA MET A 112 -9.80 -6.42 -1.94
C MET A 112 -10.32 -7.54 -1.03
N ILE A 113 -9.42 -8.21 -0.29
CA ILE A 113 -9.79 -9.21 0.71
C ILE A 113 -10.64 -8.58 1.81
N LEU A 114 -10.19 -7.46 2.39
CA LEU A 114 -10.94 -6.76 3.44
C LEU A 114 -12.33 -6.31 2.94
N LEU A 115 -12.39 -5.69 1.77
CA LEU A 115 -13.66 -5.30 1.17
C LEU A 115 -14.58 -6.52 0.97
N SER A 116 -14.03 -7.65 0.51
CA SER A 116 -14.81 -8.88 0.33
C SER A 116 -15.31 -9.47 1.65
N VAL A 117 -14.56 -9.38 2.74
CA VAL A 117 -14.95 -9.93 4.04
C VAL A 117 -16.03 -9.06 4.66
N PHE A 118 -15.79 -7.75 4.81
CA PHE A 118 -16.68 -6.85 5.54
C PHE A 118 -17.96 -6.54 4.77
N PHE A 119 -17.87 -6.25 3.47
CA PHE A 119 -19.06 -5.87 2.69
C PHE A 119 -19.90 -7.06 2.24
N ARG A 120 -19.33 -8.27 2.12
CA ARG A 120 -20.13 -9.49 1.85
C ARG A 120 -20.88 -9.96 3.10
N LEU A 121 -20.27 -9.89 4.29
CA LEU A 121 -20.94 -10.22 5.55
C LEU A 121 -22.06 -9.24 5.87
N SER A 122 -21.84 -7.95 5.70
CA SER A 122 -22.86 -6.94 6.02
C SER A 122 -24.13 -7.07 5.17
N LEU A 123 -24.00 -7.47 3.90
CA LEU A 123 -25.15 -7.81 3.03
C LEU A 123 -25.94 -9.03 3.51
N TRP A 124 -25.33 -9.96 4.24
CA TRP A 124 -26.01 -11.11 4.85
C TRP A 124 -26.68 -10.73 6.16
N VAL A 125 -26.03 -9.92 7.00
CA VAL A 125 -26.59 -9.45 8.27
C VAL A 125 -27.80 -8.55 8.04
N GLY A 126 -27.74 -7.64 7.07
CA GLY A 126 -28.87 -6.78 6.69
C GLY A 126 -30.11 -7.54 6.18
N LYS A 127 -29.94 -8.79 5.72
CA LYS A 127 -31.06 -9.68 5.34
C LYS A 127 -31.65 -10.48 6.51
N ILE A 128 -30.96 -10.57 7.65
CA ILE A 128 -31.43 -11.32 8.82
C ILE A 128 -32.30 -10.42 9.73
N TYR A 129 -32.18 -9.10 9.59
CA TYR A 129 -32.93 -8.10 10.36
C TYR A 129 -34.02 -7.36 9.57
N LEU A 130 -34.33 -7.81 8.34
CA LEU A 130 -35.46 -7.38 7.51
C LEU A 130 -36.42 -8.56 7.32
#